data_AF-A0A7U9WZM7-F1
#
_entry.id   AF-A0A7U9WZM7-F1
#
_cell.length_a   1.000
_cell.length_b   1.000
_cell.length_c   1.000
_cell.angle_alpha   90.00
_cell.angle_beta   90.00
_cell.angle_gamma   90.00
#
_symmetry.space_group_name_H-M   'P 1'
#
loop_
_entity.id
_entity.type
_entity.pdbx_description
1 polymer ?
#
loop_
_entity_poly.entity_id
_entity_poly.type
_entity_poly.pdbx_seq_one_letter_code
_entity_poly.pdbx_strand_id
1 'polypeptide(L)'
;MEQNNKKSNKLSNKFKWICSIGIFFLVAGLITVGNLILRKEIKINPIFARKYEMHGVDVSHYQGTIDWETLSQQGLDFAMIKATEGSTHIDDRFGENWQAAEQTHLYLGAYHFFSFDSDGDKQAASYIETVGSLEGKLAPVVDVEYYGTKRSNPPERAEVVKKLRELLDTLEQHYQIKPIIYTTFTVYNEYIKGEFEDYPLWVRSIYCPPAFLFGNKWSFWQYMDTAMLDGYAGDQKYIDVNVFNGTREELEELIIQKTECMNVDNDVD
;
A
#
# COMPACT_ATOMS: atom_id res chain seq x y z
N MET A 1 -21.08 66.11 -13.21
CA MET A 1 -20.46 65.09 -12.32
C MET A 1 -21.27 63.78 -12.27
N GLU A 2 -22.60 63.81 -12.40
CA GLU A 2 -23.47 62.63 -12.24
C GLU A 2 -23.35 61.56 -13.35
N GLN A 3 -23.13 61.95 -14.61
CA GLN A 3 -22.97 60.99 -15.73
C GLN A 3 -21.68 60.16 -15.66
N ASN A 4 -20.60 60.72 -15.10
CA ASN A 4 -19.33 59.99 -14.93
C ASN A 4 -19.43 58.92 -13.83
N ASN A 5 -20.19 59.18 -12.75
CA ASN A 5 -20.45 58.18 -11.70
C ASN A 5 -21.30 57.01 -12.19
N LYS A 6 -22.31 57.25 -13.05
CA LYS A 6 -23.11 56.16 -13.66
C LYS A 6 -22.31 55.29 -14.64
N LYS A 7 -21.42 55.88 -15.45
CA LYS A 7 -20.51 55.12 -16.33
C LYS A 7 -19.50 54.29 -15.53
N SER A 8 -18.87 54.90 -14.52
CA SER A 8 -17.94 54.23 -13.61
C SER A 8 -18.58 53.02 -12.91
N ASN A 9 -19.79 53.19 -12.32
CA ASN A 9 -20.53 52.09 -11.69
C ASN A 9 -20.92 50.99 -12.67
N LYS A 10 -21.27 51.31 -13.92
CA LYS A 10 -21.64 50.32 -14.94
C LYS A 10 -20.43 49.51 -15.42
N LEU A 11 -19.25 50.12 -15.53
CA LEU A 11 -17.99 49.44 -15.82
C LEU A 11 -17.56 48.54 -14.65
N SER A 12 -17.68 49.01 -13.41
CA SER A 12 -17.42 48.22 -12.18
C SER A 12 -18.35 47.00 -12.08
N ASN A 13 -19.65 47.15 -12.38
CA ASN A 13 -20.59 46.04 -12.35
C ASN A 13 -20.36 45.02 -13.48
N LYS A 14 -20.00 45.47 -14.69
CA LYS A 14 -19.59 44.57 -15.78
C LYS A 14 -18.32 43.81 -15.43
N PHE A 15 -17.33 44.46 -14.83
CA PHE A 15 -16.08 43.83 -14.40
C PHE A 15 -16.34 42.79 -13.32
N LYS A 16 -17.13 43.12 -12.29
CA LYS A 16 -17.57 42.15 -11.26
C LYS A 16 -18.30 40.95 -11.87
N TRP A 17 -19.19 41.18 -12.83
CA TRP A 17 -19.92 40.11 -13.51
C TRP A 17 -19.02 39.19 -14.35
N ILE A 18 -18.04 39.75 -15.08
CA ILE A 18 -17.02 38.98 -15.81
C ILE A 18 -16.17 38.15 -14.83
N CYS A 19 -15.73 38.74 -13.72
CA CYS A 19 -15.00 38.01 -12.68
C CYS A 19 -15.85 36.88 -12.08
N SER A 20 -17.14 37.13 -11.80
CA SER A 20 -18.05 36.10 -11.28
C SER A 20 -18.26 34.95 -12.28
N ILE A 21 -18.37 35.24 -13.58
CA ILE A 21 -18.44 34.21 -14.64
C ILE A 21 -17.14 33.42 -14.71
N GLY A 22 -15.99 34.10 -14.66
CA GLY A 22 -14.68 33.44 -14.63
C GLY A 22 -14.53 32.50 -13.44
N ILE A 23 -14.95 32.95 -12.25
CA ILE A 23 -14.97 32.11 -11.03
C ILE A 23 -15.91 30.92 -11.22
N PHE A 24 -17.10 31.13 -11.77
CA PHE A 24 -18.06 30.04 -12.02
C PHE A 24 -17.48 28.95 -12.93
N PHE A 25 -16.90 29.33 -14.07
CA PHE A 25 -16.28 28.36 -14.98
C PHE A 25 -15.06 27.67 -14.37
N LEU A 26 -14.28 28.38 -13.55
CA LEU A 26 -13.16 27.78 -12.81
C LEU A 26 -13.67 26.74 -11.80
N VAL A 27 -14.69 27.08 -11.01
CA VAL A 27 -15.30 26.15 -10.04
C VAL A 27 -15.92 24.95 -10.75
N ALA A 28 -16.68 25.17 -11.83
CA ALA A 28 -17.25 24.09 -12.63
C ALA A 28 -16.15 23.18 -13.20
N GLY A 29 -15.07 23.76 -13.73
CA GLY A 29 -13.90 23.02 -14.21
C GLY A 29 -13.25 22.17 -13.12
N LEU A 30 -13.06 22.72 -11.92
CA LEU A 30 -12.51 21.97 -10.77
C LEU A 30 -13.43 20.81 -10.35
N ILE A 31 -14.75 21.03 -10.35
CA ILE A 31 -15.72 19.97 -10.05
C ILE A 31 -15.67 18.88 -11.13
N THR A 32 -15.57 19.25 -12.40
CA THR A 32 -15.43 18.28 -13.50
C THR A 32 -14.15 17.46 -13.35
N VAL A 33 -13.00 18.11 -13.14
CA VAL A 33 -11.71 17.42 -12.92
C VAL A 33 -11.77 16.52 -11.69
N GLY A 34 -12.34 17.00 -10.58
CA GLY A 34 -12.53 16.20 -9.37
C GLY A 34 -13.37 14.94 -9.62
N ASN A 35 -14.46 15.06 -10.38
CA ASN A 35 -15.27 13.90 -10.78
C ASN A 35 -14.49 12.91 -11.64
N LEU A 36 -13.67 13.39 -12.59
CA LEU A 36 -12.84 12.53 -13.44
C LEU A 36 -11.77 11.78 -12.61
N ILE A 37 -11.19 12.43 -11.60
CA ILE A 37 -10.26 11.78 -10.66
C ILE A 37 -10.97 10.69 -9.84
N LEU A 38 -12.14 11.00 -9.28
CA LEU A 38 -12.92 10.03 -8.50
C LEU A 38 -13.35 8.81 -9.34
N ARG A 39 -13.60 9.01 -10.64
CA ARG A 39 -13.88 7.95 -11.62
C ARG A 39 -12.63 7.22 -12.13
N LYS A 40 -11.44 7.62 -11.68
CA LYS A 40 -10.13 7.10 -12.13
C LYS A 40 -9.84 7.30 -13.62
N GLU A 41 -10.54 8.23 -14.27
CA GLU A 41 -10.30 8.64 -15.66
C GLU A 41 -9.06 9.53 -15.77
N ILE A 42 -8.83 10.37 -14.74
CA ILE A 42 -7.59 11.13 -14.57
C ILE A 42 -6.82 10.57 -13.38
N LYS A 43 -5.58 10.13 -13.62
CA LYS A 43 -4.70 9.55 -12.61
C LYS A 43 -3.56 10.51 -12.31
N ILE A 44 -3.65 11.25 -11.21
CA ILE A 44 -2.65 12.26 -10.83
C ILE A 44 -1.45 11.66 -10.07
N ASN A 45 -1.69 10.58 -9.33
CA ASN A 45 -0.71 9.95 -8.46
C ASN A 45 0.58 9.49 -9.15
N PRO A 46 0.57 8.93 -10.39
CA PRO A 46 1.79 8.61 -11.12
C PRO A 46 2.77 9.77 -11.24
N ILE A 47 2.28 11.00 -11.36
CA ILE A 47 3.14 12.18 -11.47
C ILE A 47 3.93 12.38 -10.18
N PHE A 48 3.28 12.19 -9.03
CA PHE A 48 3.91 12.31 -7.72
C PHE A 48 4.74 11.09 -7.34
N ALA A 49 4.39 9.90 -7.84
CA ALA A 49 5.11 8.66 -7.58
C ALA A 49 6.48 8.61 -8.27
N ARG A 50 6.63 9.24 -9.45
CA ARG A 50 7.90 9.28 -10.22
C ARG A 50 9.13 9.82 -9.49
N LYS A 51 8.96 10.53 -8.39
CA LYS A 51 10.08 11.09 -7.62
C LYS A 51 10.73 10.07 -6.69
N TYR A 52 10.08 8.93 -6.46
CA TYR A 52 10.59 7.85 -5.63
C TYR A 52 11.43 6.92 -6.50
N GLU A 53 12.55 6.45 -5.94
CA GLU A 53 13.51 5.64 -6.67
C GLU A 53 12.99 4.21 -6.88
N MET A 54 12.37 3.66 -5.84
CA MET A 54 12.03 2.24 -5.77
C MET A 54 10.54 2.04 -6.06
N HIS A 55 10.24 1.27 -7.10
CA HIS A 55 8.89 0.95 -7.55
C HIS A 55 8.58 -0.54 -7.36
N GLY A 56 7.32 -0.88 -7.18
CA GLY A 56 6.94 -2.27 -7.01
C GLY A 56 5.47 -2.55 -7.28
N VAL A 57 5.12 -3.82 -7.16
CA VAL A 57 3.75 -4.33 -7.34
C VAL A 57 3.31 -5.10 -6.12
N ASP A 58 2.00 -5.26 -5.97
CA ASP A 58 1.43 -6.27 -5.09
C ASP A 58 0.44 -7.15 -5.86
N VAL A 59 0.48 -8.46 -5.58
CA VAL A 59 -0.25 -9.47 -6.36
C VAL A 59 -0.84 -10.56 -5.47
N SER A 60 -1.85 -11.22 -5.99
CA SER A 60 -2.52 -12.39 -5.40
C SER A 60 -2.98 -13.35 -6.51
N HIS A 61 -3.72 -14.41 -6.18
CA HIS A 61 -4.34 -15.28 -7.18
C HIS A 61 -5.19 -14.54 -8.22
N TYR A 62 -5.72 -13.35 -7.90
CA TYR A 62 -6.52 -12.54 -8.83
C TYR A 62 -5.77 -12.11 -10.10
N GLN A 63 -4.44 -11.95 -10.02
CA GLN A 63 -3.59 -11.64 -11.16
C GLN A 63 -3.30 -12.87 -12.04
N GLY A 64 -3.72 -14.07 -11.59
CA GLY A 64 -3.64 -15.32 -12.34
C GLY A 64 -2.21 -15.83 -12.52
N THR A 65 -1.88 -16.31 -13.72
CA THR A 65 -0.52 -16.75 -14.04
C THR A 65 0.34 -15.53 -14.38
N ILE A 66 1.51 -15.44 -13.77
CA ILE A 66 2.44 -14.32 -13.95
C ILE A 66 3.76 -14.83 -14.55
N ASP A 67 4.16 -14.25 -15.68
CA ASP A 67 5.51 -14.31 -16.21
C ASP A 67 6.37 -13.28 -15.49
N TRP A 68 7.04 -13.72 -14.42
CA TRP A 68 7.86 -12.88 -13.56
C TRP A 68 9.11 -12.33 -14.25
N GLU A 69 9.62 -13.00 -15.28
CA GLU A 69 10.75 -12.48 -16.08
C GLU A 69 10.31 -11.24 -16.85
N THR A 70 9.15 -11.31 -17.53
CA THR A 70 8.56 -10.15 -18.21
C THR A 70 8.11 -9.06 -17.23
N LEU A 71 7.49 -9.43 -16.12
CA LEU A 71 6.97 -8.46 -15.15
C LEU A 71 8.10 -7.66 -14.48
N SER A 72 9.15 -8.32 -14.01
CA SER A 72 10.25 -7.69 -13.26
C SER A 72 11.03 -6.65 -14.08
N GLN A 73 11.08 -6.80 -15.42
CA GLN A 73 11.82 -5.91 -16.32
C GLN A 73 11.12 -4.56 -16.59
N GLN A 74 9.91 -4.34 -16.07
CA GLN A 74 9.12 -3.14 -16.34
C GLN A 74 9.39 -2.00 -15.34
N GLY A 75 10.64 -1.88 -14.87
CA GLY A 75 11.06 -0.87 -13.89
C GLY A 75 10.54 -1.15 -12.48
N LEU A 76 10.45 -2.42 -12.11
CA LEU A 76 10.08 -2.87 -10.77
C LEU A 76 11.34 -3.25 -9.99
N ASP A 77 11.35 -2.90 -8.71
CA ASP A 77 12.40 -3.20 -7.75
C ASP A 77 11.92 -4.16 -6.66
N PHE A 78 10.62 -4.16 -6.33
CA PHE A 78 10.06 -5.04 -5.30
C PHE A 78 8.68 -5.61 -5.68
N ALA A 79 8.31 -6.72 -5.05
CA ALA A 79 6.99 -7.31 -5.16
C ALA A 79 6.47 -7.84 -3.81
N MET A 80 5.22 -7.51 -3.47
CA MET A 80 4.50 -8.05 -2.31
C MET A 80 3.50 -9.11 -2.79
N ILE A 81 3.64 -10.35 -2.34
CA ILE A 81 2.86 -11.49 -2.84
C ILE A 81 1.94 -11.99 -1.72
N LYS A 82 0.64 -12.14 -1.99
CA LYS A 82 -0.31 -12.67 -1.01
C LYS A 82 0.06 -14.10 -0.66
N ALA A 83 0.22 -14.37 0.63
CA ALA A 83 0.49 -15.71 1.13
C ALA A 83 -0.74 -16.35 1.77
N THR A 84 -1.34 -15.65 2.73
CA THR A 84 -2.40 -16.20 3.59
C THR A 84 -3.49 -15.18 3.89
N GLU A 85 -4.65 -15.68 4.31
CA GLU A 85 -5.78 -14.88 4.77
C GLU A 85 -6.46 -15.56 5.96
N GLY A 86 -6.64 -14.80 7.05
CA GLY A 86 -7.18 -15.35 8.28
C GLY A 86 -6.42 -16.61 8.75
N SER A 87 -7.05 -17.44 9.58
CA SER A 87 -6.31 -18.57 10.18
C SER A 87 -6.11 -19.79 9.29
N THR A 88 -6.68 -19.84 8.07
CA THR A 88 -6.72 -21.11 7.31
C THR A 88 -6.60 -20.98 5.80
N HIS A 89 -6.81 -19.81 5.22
CA HIS A 89 -6.73 -19.67 3.76
C HIS A 89 -5.30 -19.37 3.34
N ILE A 90 -4.83 -20.12 2.35
CA ILE A 90 -3.57 -19.92 1.63
C ILE A 90 -3.96 -19.45 0.23
N ASP A 91 -3.30 -18.41 -0.27
CA ASP A 91 -3.55 -17.93 -1.64
C ASP A 91 -3.13 -19.00 -2.65
N ASP A 92 -4.05 -19.38 -3.54
CA ASP A 92 -3.88 -20.49 -4.49
C ASP A 92 -2.67 -20.33 -5.43
N ARG A 93 -2.16 -19.10 -5.60
CA ARG A 93 -1.00 -18.80 -6.45
C ARG A 93 0.25 -18.44 -5.67
N PHE A 94 0.22 -18.41 -4.33
CA PHE A 94 1.39 -18.00 -3.54
C PHE A 94 2.64 -18.81 -3.88
N GLY A 95 2.58 -20.14 -3.85
CA GLY A 95 3.75 -20.99 -4.09
C GLY A 95 4.36 -20.81 -5.48
N GLU A 96 3.51 -20.74 -6.52
CA GLU A 96 3.95 -20.50 -7.90
C GLU A 96 4.58 -19.11 -8.06
N ASN A 97 3.90 -18.08 -7.55
CA ASN A 97 4.37 -16.71 -7.63
C ASN A 97 5.67 -16.52 -6.84
N TRP A 98 5.76 -17.07 -5.64
CA TRP A 98 6.92 -16.97 -4.78
C TRP A 98 8.14 -17.60 -5.45
N GLN A 99 8.04 -18.86 -5.87
CA GLN A 99 9.15 -19.57 -6.51
C GLN A 99 9.62 -18.91 -7.82
N ALA A 100 8.69 -18.43 -8.65
CA ALA A 100 9.03 -17.78 -9.91
C ALA A 100 9.64 -16.39 -9.69
N ALA A 101 9.10 -15.60 -8.77
CA ALA A 101 9.62 -14.28 -8.44
C ALA A 101 11.03 -14.35 -7.83
N GLU A 102 11.38 -15.42 -7.11
CA GLU A 102 12.73 -15.64 -6.56
C GLU A 102 13.83 -15.74 -7.63
N GLN A 103 13.47 -16.02 -8.89
CA GLN A 103 14.42 -16.08 -10.01
C GLN A 103 14.68 -14.69 -10.63
N THR A 104 14.11 -13.63 -10.07
CA THR A 104 14.24 -12.25 -10.55
C THR A 104 15.14 -11.41 -9.62
N HIS A 105 15.39 -10.16 -9.99
CA HIS A 105 16.13 -9.20 -9.15
C HIS A 105 15.27 -8.52 -8.08
N LEU A 106 13.97 -8.85 -8.00
CA LEU A 106 13.04 -8.14 -7.13
C LEU A 106 13.28 -8.45 -5.65
N TYR A 107 13.21 -7.42 -4.80
CA TYR A 107 13.05 -7.60 -3.37
C TYR A 107 11.62 -8.12 -3.11
N LEU A 108 11.50 -9.33 -2.55
CA LEU A 108 10.20 -9.98 -2.36
C LEU A 108 9.73 -9.83 -0.92
N GLY A 109 8.44 -9.59 -0.73
CA GLY A 109 7.75 -9.68 0.57
C GLY A 109 6.48 -10.52 0.44
N ALA A 110 6.13 -11.23 1.51
CA ALA A 110 4.89 -12.00 1.58
C ALA A 110 3.88 -11.26 2.48
N TYR A 111 2.62 -11.15 2.06
CA TYR A 111 1.59 -10.50 2.88
C TYR A 111 0.49 -11.45 3.37
N HIS A 112 0.05 -11.19 4.60
CA HIS A 112 -1.09 -11.80 5.25
C HIS A 112 -2.30 -10.87 5.19
N PHE A 113 -3.44 -11.32 4.68
CA PHE A 113 -4.70 -10.59 4.77
C PHE A 113 -5.37 -10.85 6.12
N PHE A 114 -5.40 -9.82 6.97
CA PHE A 114 -5.90 -9.91 8.33
C PHE A 114 -7.42 -10.12 8.37
N SER A 115 -7.83 -11.14 9.10
CA SER A 115 -9.23 -11.39 9.44
C SER A 115 -9.58 -10.82 10.80
N PHE A 116 -10.62 -9.98 10.84
CA PHE A 116 -11.24 -9.52 12.08
C PHE A 116 -11.97 -10.64 12.84
N ASP A 117 -12.25 -11.76 12.17
CA ASP A 117 -13.09 -12.84 12.66
C ASP A 117 -12.32 -13.99 13.32
N SER A 118 -11.01 -14.05 13.13
CA SER A 118 -10.16 -15.09 13.71
C SER A 118 -9.15 -14.54 14.72
N ASP A 119 -8.50 -15.44 15.46
CA ASP A 119 -7.52 -15.08 16.49
C ASP A 119 -6.18 -14.68 15.85
N GLY A 120 -5.44 -13.76 16.47
CA GLY A 120 -4.17 -13.23 15.92
C GLY A 120 -3.05 -14.26 15.90
N ASP A 121 -2.96 -15.08 16.95
CA ASP A 121 -1.97 -16.15 17.10
C ASP A 121 -2.12 -17.24 16.02
N LYS A 122 -3.35 -17.66 15.70
CA LYS A 122 -3.64 -18.65 14.65
C LYS A 122 -3.36 -18.09 13.26
N GLN A 123 -3.61 -16.80 13.06
CA GLN A 123 -3.23 -16.11 11.82
C GLN A 123 -1.72 -16.08 11.64
N ALA A 124 -0.97 -15.78 12.71
CA ALA A 124 0.49 -15.78 12.69
C ALA A 124 1.04 -17.18 12.38
N ALA A 125 0.48 -18.21 13.03
CA ALA A 125 0.87 -19.60 12.79
C ALA A 125 0.65 -20.01 11.33
N SER A 126 -0.51 -19.69 10.74
CA SER A 126 -0.81 -19.95 9.32
C SER A 126 0.18 -19.26 8.39
N TYR A 127 0.49 -17.98 8.65
CA TYR A 127 1.47 -17.24 7.86
C TYR A 127 2.87 -17.86 7.97
N ILE A 128 3.36 -18.14 9.18
CA ILE A 128 4.68 -18.71 9.43
C ILE A 128 4.82 -20.10 8.77
N GLU A 129 3.81 -20.96 8.91
CA GLU A 129 3.81 -22.29 8.31
C GLU A 129 3.84 -22.24 6.78
N THR A 130 3.11 -21.29 6.19
CA THR A 130 3.00 -21.15 4.73
C THR A 130 4.24 -20.50 4.10
N VAL A 131 4.74 -19.43 4.72
CA VAL A 131 5.82 -18.61 4.16
C VAL A 131 7.20 -19.19 4.46
N GLY A 132 7.38 -19.81 5.63
CA GLY A 132 8.66 -20.35 6.05
C GLY A 132 9.72 -19.28 6.26
N SER A 133 10.97 -19.55 5.85
CA SER A 133 12.06 -18.60 5.99
C SER A 133 11.91 -17.40 5.06
N LEU A 134 12.09 -16.21 5.62
CA LEU A 134 12.16 -14.95 4.87
C LEU A 134 13.60 -14.41 4.75
N GLU A 135 14.63 -15.24 4.95
CA GLU A 135 16.02 -14.80 4.76
C GLU A 135 16.25 -14.18 3.36
N GLY A 136 16.82 -12.98 3.34
CA GLY A 136 17.03 -12.20 2.11
C GLY A 136 15.75 -11.62 1.50
N LYS A 137 14.62 -11.68 2.21
CA LYS A 137 13.32 -11.14 1.79
C LYS A 137 12.90 -9.98 2.70
N LEU A 138 11.97 -9.17 2.22
CA LEU A 138 11.37 -8.08 3.00
C LEU A 138 10.61 -8.62 4.21
N ALA A 139 10.53 -7.77 5.24
CA ALA A 139 9.78 -8.00 6.46
C ALA A 139 8.34 -8.47 6.17
N PRO A 140 7.77 -9.32 7.04
CA PRO A 140 6.41 -9.82 6.84
C PRO A 140 5.41 -8.66 6.77
N VAL A 141 4.46 -8.74 5.85
CA VAL A 141 3.43 -7.71 5.69
C VAL A 141 2.11 -8.21 6.26
N VAL A 142 1.42 -7.36 7.02
CA VAL A 142 0.04 -7.60 7.47
C VAL A 142 -0.88 -6.56 6.82
N ASP A 143 -1.73 -7.03 5.91
CA ASP A 143 -2.78 -6.24 5.28
C ASP A 143 -4.00 -6.16 6.19
N VAL A 144 -4.28 -4.97 6.69
CA VAL A 144 -5.46 -4.66 7.50
C VAL A 144 -6.39 -3.78 6.68
N GLU A 145 -7.41 -4.38 6.07
CA GLU A 145 -8.48 -3.65 5.40
C GLU A 145 -9.87 -4.26 5.62
N TYR A 146 -10.91 -3.45 5.40
CA TYR A 146 -12.28 -3.95 5.53
C TYR A 146 -12.65 -4.88 4.38
N TYR A 147 -13.23 -6.04 4.72
CA TYR A 147 -13.85 -6.97 3.79
C TYR A 147 -15.31 -7.27 4.18
N GLY A 148 -16.06 -7.87 3.26
CA GLY A 148 -17.45 -8.28 3.50
C GLY A 148 -18.31 -7.15 4.07
N THR A 149 -18.95 -7.38 5.22
CA THR A 149 -19.81 -6.41 5.90
C THR A 149 -19.07 -5.55 6.95
N LYS A 150 -17.76 -5.72 7.12
CA LYS A 150 -16.98 -5.09 8.20
C LYS A 150 -16.92 -3.58 8.07
N ARG A 151 -17.05 -3.01 6.87
CA ARG A 151 -17.15 -1.56 6.70
C ARG A 151 -18.49 -0.99 7.19
N SER A 152 -19.59 -1.70 6.93
CA SER A 152 -20.93 -1.28 7.36
C SER A 152 -21.24 -1.61 8.82
N ASN A 153 -20.55 -2.62 9.37
CA ASN A 153 -20.62 -3.01 10.76
C ASN A 153 -19.19 -3.21 11.31
N PRO A 154 -18.48 -2.11 11.62
CA PRO A 154 -17.11 -2.16 12.12
C PRO A 154 -16.99 -3.00 13.39
N PRO A 155 -16.02 -3.95 13.45
CA PRO A 155 -15.70 -4.66 14.68
C PRO A 155 -15.18 -3.69 15.75
N GLU A 156 -15.34 -4.07 17.02
CA GLU A 156 -14.93 -3.26 18.15
C GLU A 156 -13.41 -2.99 18.12
N ARG A 157 -13.02 -1.72 18.27
CA ARG A 157 -11.61 -1.28 18.21
C ARG A 157 -10.70 -2.05 19.16
N ALA A 158 -11.11 -2.24 20.41
CA ALA A 158 -10.28 -2.92 21.41
C ALA A 158 -9.95 -4.36 20.99
N GLU A 159 -10.93 -5.09 20.47
CA GLU A 159 -10.75 -6.48 20.01
C GLU A 159 -9.87 -6.56 18.76
N VAL A 160 -10.05 -5.64 17.80
CA VAL A 160 -9.19 -5.58 16.61
C VAL A 160 -7.74 -5.28 16.99
N VAL A 161 -7.52 -4.25 17.81
CA VAL A 161 -6.18 -3.85 18.24
C VAL A 161 -5.49 -4.99 19.00
N LYS A 162 -6.23 -5.69 19.87
CA LYS A 162 -5.71 -6.85 20.60
C LYS A 162 -5.25 -7.96 19.64
N LYS A 163 -6.14 -8.42 18.75
CA LYS A 163 -5.84 -9.50 17.80
C LYS A 163 -4.71 -9.14 16.83
N LEU A 164 -4.70 -7.89 16.34
CA LEU A 164 -3.65 -7.41 15.47
C LEU A 164 -2.30 -7.36 16.20
N ARG A 165 -2.29 -6.90 17.46
CA ARG A 165 -1.07 -6.91 18.29
C ARG A 165 -0.55 -8.33 18.52
N GLU A 166 -1.42 -9.29 18.84
CA GLU A 166 -1.05 -10.70 18.98
C GLU A 166 -0.40 -11.26 17.70
N LEU A 167 -0.96 -10.95 16.53
CA LEU A 167 -0.40 -11.33 15.23
C LEU A 167 0.97 -10.68 15.01
N LEU A 168 1.06 -9.37 15.13
CA LEU A 168 2.26 -8.59 14.87
C LEU A 168 3.41 -8.97 15.81
N ASP A 169 3.14 -9.09 17.10
CA ASP A 169 4.14 -9.47 18.11
C ASP A 169 4.67 -10.89 17.84
N THR A 170 3.80 -11.82 17.42
CA THR A 170 4.21 -13.19 17.07
C THR A 170 5.10 -13.21 15.82
N LEU A 171 4.77 -12.41 14.81
CA LEU A 171 5.59 -12.29 13.60
C LEU A 171 6.93 -11.59 13.88
N GLU A 172 6.93 -10.51 14.66
CA GLU A 172 8.16 -9.81 15.09
C GLU A 172 9.07 -10.74 15.89
N GLN A 173 8.50 -11.54 16.80
CA GLN A 173 9.26 -12.54 17.54
C GLN A 173 9.78 -13.67 16.64
N HIS A 174 9.03 -14.11 15.63
CA HIS A 174 9.48 -15.19 14.75
C HIS A 174 10.59 -14.73 13.80
N TYR A 175 10.38 -13.60 13.14
CA TYR A 175 11.26 -13.09 12.07
C TYR A 175 12.33 -12.10 12.55
N GLN A 176 12.29 -11.71 13.84
CA GLN A 176 13.25 -10.78 14.45
C GLN A 176 13.29 -9.40 13.78
N ILE A 177 12.19 -8.98 13.16
CA ILE A 177 12.01 -7.68 12.52
C ILE A 177 10.56 -7.24 12.64
N LYS A 178 10.31 -5.93 12.75
CA LYS A 178 8.96 -5.38 12.76
C LYS A 178 8.23 -5.68 11.43
N PRO A 179 7.05 -6.32 11.46
CA PRO A 179 6.20 -6.44 10.29
C PRO A 179 5.83 -5.08 9.70
N ILE A 180 5.58 -5.04 8.40
CA ILE A 180 5.02 -3.88 7.70
C ILE A 180 3.50 -3.96 7.79
N ILE A 181 2.83 -2.89 8.19
CA ILE A 181 1.36 -2.83 8.21
C ILE A 181 0.86 -2.17 6.93
N TYR A 182 0.11 -2.91 6.12
CA TYR A 182 -0.70 -2.31 5.07
C TYR A 182 -2.06 -1.87 5.60
N THR A 183 -2.55 -0.71 5.15
CA THR A 183 -3.89 -0.24 5.54
C THR A 183 -4.50 0.74 4.54
N THR A 184 -5.84 0.78 4.55
CA THR A 184 -6.63 1.87 3.93
C THR A 184 -6.81 3.05 4.90
N PHE A 185 -7.18 4.23 4.38
CA PHE A 185 -7.38 5.44 5.21
C PHE A 185 -8.40 5.26 6.33
N THR A 186 -9.51 4.59 6.07
CA THR A 186 -10.56 4.38 7.09
C THR A 186 -10.07 3.46 8.20
N VAL A 187 -9.47 2.32 7.84
CA VAL A 187 -8.94 1.36 8.83
C VAL A 187 -7.77 1.95 9.62
N TYR A 188 -6.92 2.74 8.96
CA TYR A 188 -5.81 3.42 9.62
C TYR A 188 -6.28 4.28 10.79
N ASN A 189 -7.28 5.13 10.57
CA ASN A 189 -7.80 6.00 11.63
C ASN A 189 -8.56 5.21 12.71
N GLU A 190 -9.22 4.11 12.32
CA GLU A 190 -10.06 3.34 13.24
C GLU A 190 -9.27 2.39 14.14
N TYR A 191 -8.18 1.78 13.65
CA TYR A 191 -7.49 0.71 14.37
C TYR A 191 -5.97 0.90 14.48
N ILE A 192 -5.33 1.63 13.56
CA ILE A 192 -3.86 1.66 13.49
C ILE A 192 -3.26 2.88 14.21
N LYS A 193 -3.80 4.06 13.92
CA LYS A 193 -3.31 5.34 14.41
C LYS A 193 -3.36 5.40 15.94
N GLY A 194 -2.22 5.76 16.53
CA GLY A 194 -2.01 5.85 17.98
C GLY A 194 -1.66 4.53 18.67
N GLU A 195 -1.75 3.38 17.99
CA GLU A 195 -1.52 2.05 18.60
C GLU A 195 -0.24 1.36 18.10
N PHE A 196 0.12 1.57 16.83
CA PHE A 196 1.22 0.88 16.12
C PHE A 196 2.15 1.89 15.40
N GLU A 197 2.45 3.01 16.07
CA GLU A 197 3.18 4.15 15.49
C GLU A 197 4.67 3.86 15.17
N ASP A 198 5.21 2.76 15.69
CA ASP A 198 6.58 2.29 15.53
C ASP A 198 6.72 1.24 14.40
N TYR A 199 5.62 0.82 13.78
CA TYR A 199 5.61 -0.13 12.67
C TYR A 199 5.77 0.59 11.31
N PRO A 200 6.57 0.04 10.37
CA PRO A 200 6.58 0.52 8.99
C PRO A 200 5.18 0.47 8.37
N LEU A 201 4.77 1.53 7.68
CA LEU A 201 3.41 1.67 7.19
C LEU A 201 3.35 1.66 5.65
N TRP A 202 2.61 0.72 5.10
CA TRP A 202 2.22 0.69 3.69
C TRP A 202 0.79 1.23 3.54
N VAL A 203 0.63 2.37 2.88
CA VAL A 203 -0.67 3.04 2.83
C VAL A 203 -1.29 3.01 1.43
N ARG A 204 -2.57 2.67 1.37
CA ARG A 204 -3.37 2.84 0.15
C ARG A 204 -3.90 4.26 0.05
N SER A 205 -3.41 5.00 -0.93
CA SER A 205 -3.87 6.36 -1.24
C SER A 205 -3.90 6.59 -2.75
N ILE A 206 -4.96 6.16 -3.41
CA ILE A 206 -5.05 6.11 -4.89
C ILE A 206 -5.62 7.39 -5.55
N TYR A 207 -6.05 8.36 -4.76
CA TYR A 207 -6.63 9.63 -5.25
C TYR A 207 -5.77 10.87 -4.99
N CYS A 208 -4.83 10.79 -4.02
CA CYS A 208 -3.92 11.87 -3.69
C CYS A 208 -2.64 11.32 -3.02
N PRO A 209 -1.57 12.14 -2.91
CA PRO A 209 -0.38 11.77 -2.15
C PRO A 209 -0.66 11.45 -0.67
N PRO A 210 0.04 10.49 -0.04
CA PRO A 210 -0.22 10.07 1.33
C PRO A 210 -0.09 11.19 2.37
N ALA A 211 0.75 12.19 2.12
CA ALA A 211 0.95 13.34 3.01
C ALA A 211 -0.36 14.04 3.41
N PHE A 212 -1.38 14.00 2.54
CA PHE A 212 -2.70 14.61 2.82
C PHE A 212 -3.57 13.79 3.78
N LEU A 213 -3.36 12.48 3.88
CA LEU A 213 -4.23 11.54 4.60
C LEU A 213 -3.54 10.90 5.80
N PHE A 214 -2.26 10.56 5.68
CA PHE A 214 -1.48 9.80 6.65
C PHE A 214 -0.35 10.63 7.28
N GLY A 215 -0.12 11.85 6.81
CA GLY A 215 1.06 12.64 7.17
C GLY A 215 2.33 12.07 6.53
N ASN A 216 3.48 12.24 7.18
CA ASN A 216 4.78 11.87 6.61
C ASN A 216 5.36 10.55 7.16
N LYS A 217 4.60 9.83 7.99
CA LYS A 217 5.05 8.57 8.62
C LYS A 217 4.54 7.35 7.83
N TRP A 218 5.00 7.20 6.60
CA TRP A 218 4.69 6.04 5.76
C TRP A 218 5.94 5.60 5.01
N SER A 219 6.06 4.28 4.82
CA SER A 219 7.19 3.60 4.19
C SER A 219 6.87 3.19 2.76
N PHE A 220 5.66 2.68 2.51
CA PHE A 220 5.22 2.31 1.16
C PHE A 220 3.92 3.01 0.82
N TRP A 221 3.69 3.25 -0.47
CA TRP A 221 2.49 3.88 -0.97
C TRP A 221 1.93 3.12 -2.17
N GLN A 222 0.76 2.49 -1.98
CA GLN A 222 -0.05 2.01 -3.10
C GLN A 222 -0.75 3.20 -3.75
N TYR A 223 -0.20 3.61 -4.89
CA TYR A 223 -0.56 4.87 -5.55
C TYR A 223 -1.58 4.70 -6.65
N MET A 224 -1.78 3.47 -7.14
CA MET A 224 -2.77 3.12 -8.16
C MET A 224 -3.12 1.64 -8.13
N ASP A 225 -4.41 1.34 -8.35
CA ASP A 225 -5.01 0.00 -8.44
C ASP A 225 -5.63 -0.31 -9.81
N THR A 226 -5.15 0.41 -10.83
CA THR A 226 -5.62 0.35 -12.22
C THR A 226 -4.45 0.40 -13.21
N ALA A 227 -3.26 -0.02 -12.79
CA ALA A 227 -2.13 -0.14 -13.68
C ALA A 227 -2.34 -1.34 -14.60
N MET A 228 -1.75 -1.27 -15.79
CA MET A 228 -1.68 -2.37 -16.73
C MET A 228 -0.21 -2.53 -17.07
N LEU A 229 0.34 -3.68 -16.69
CA LEU A 229 1.69 -4.12 -17.01
C LEU A 229 1.59 -5.36 -17.90
N ASP A 230 2.68 -5.71 -18.57
CA ASP A 230 2.77 -6.94 -19.33
C ASP A 230 3.13 -8.12 -18.39
N GLY A 231 2.90 -9.36 -18.85
CA GLY A 231 3.38 -10.55 -18.14
C GLY A 231 2.44 -11.10 -17.06
N TYR A 232 1.14 -10.78 -17.07
CA TYR A 232 0.16 -11.51 -16.24
C TYR A 232 -1.14 -11.79 -16.99
N ALA A 233 -1.79 -12.89 -16.61
CA ALA A 233 -3.06 -13.33 -17.18
C ALA A 233 -3.94 -13.93 -16.08
N GLY A 234 -4.86 -13.12 -15.56
CA GLY A 234 -5.83 -13.51 -14.53
C GLY A 234 -7.18 -12.83 -14.70
N ASP A 235 -8.04 -13.04 -13.71
CA ASP A 235 -9.40 -12.49 -13.70
C ASP A 235 -9.40 -10.97 -13.57
N GLN A 236 -8.39 -10.42 -12.87
CA GLN A 236 -8.20 -8.98 -12.77
C GLN A 236 -7.42 -8.45 -13.97
N LYS A 237 -8.03 -7.46 -14.64
CA LYS A 237 -7.36 -6.69 -15.70
C LYS A 237 -6.22 -5.84 -15.16
N TYR A 238 -6.29 -5.43 -13.91
CA TYR A 238 -5.38 -4.45 -13.33
C TYR A 238 -4.46 -5.07 -12.29
N ILE A 239 -3.31 -4.43 -12.12
CA ILE A 239 -2.33 -4.72 -11.09
C ILE A 239 -2.12 -3.48 -10.23
N ASP A 240 -1.86 -3.70 -8.95
CA ASP A 240 -1.61 -2.64 -7.98
C ASP A 240 -0.13 -2.25 -8.02
N VAL A 241 0.14 -0.95 -8.01
CA VAL A 241 1.50 -0.40 -8.12
C VAL A 241 1.82 0.50 -6.95
N ASN A 242 3.08 0.38 -6.51
CA ASN A 242 3.60 0.87 -5.26
C ASN A 242 4.91 1.64 -5.46
N VAL A 243 5.21 2.52 -4.51
CA VAL A 243 6.54 3.11 -4.34
C VAL A 243 6.98 3.00 -2.89
N PHE A 244 8.29 2.94 -2.66
CA PHE A 244 8.89 3.05 -1.34
C PHE A 244 9.37 4.49 -1.08
N ASN A 245 9.16 4.96 0.15
CA ASN A 245 9.53 6.30 0.63
C ASN A 245 10.92 6.30 1.24
N GLY A 246 11.91 6.08 0.40
CA GLY A 246 13.31 6.04 0.81
C GLY A 246 14.21 5.66 -0.35
N THR A 247 15.48 5.54 -0.02
CA THR A 247 16.56 5.03 -0.86
C THR A 247 16.53 3.50 -0.93
N ARG A 248 17.33 2.93 -1.83
CA ARG A 248 17.54 1.47 -1.88
C ARG A 248 18.11 0.94 -0.57
N GLU A 249 19.07 1.64 0.02
CA GLU A 249 19.72 1.24 1.27
C GLU A 249 18.71 1.20 2.44
N GLU A 250 17.80 2.17 2.51
CA GLU A 250 16.72 2.18 3.51
C GLU A 250 15.68 1.06 3.28
N LEU A 251 15.49 0.61 2.03
CA LEU A 251 14.66 -0.57 1.75
C LEU A 251 15.35 -1.84 2.26
N GLU A 252 16.67 -1.93 2.11
CA GLU A 252 17.46 -3.09 2.56
C GLU A 252 17.48 -3.24 4.09
N GLU A 253 17.23 -2.17 4.85
CA GLU A 253 16.99 -2.25 6.30
C GLU A 253 15.72 -3.04 6.67
N LEU A 254 14.77 -3.16 5.73
CA LEU A 254 13.56 -3.97 5.90
C LEU A 254 13.76 -5.42 5.45
N ILE A 255 14.98 -5.82 5.04
CA ILE A 255 15.28 -7.19 4.64
C ILE A 255 15.73 -8.00 5.85
N ILE A 256 15.15 -9.19 6.01
CA ILE A 256 15.56 -10.14 7.04
C ILE A 256 16.93 -10.69 6.66
N GLN A 257 17.92 -10.34 7.48
CA GLN A 257 19.30 -10.74 7.25
C GLN A 257 19.47 -12.23 7.49
N LYS A 258 20.35 -12.85 6.69
CA LYS A 258 20.75 -14.24 6.91
C LYS A 258 21.42 -14.34 8.27
N THR A 259 21.00 -15.29 9.11
CA THR A 259 21.73 -15.54 10.35
C THR A 259 23.09 -16.12 9.96
N GLU A 260 24.16 -15.34 10.08
CA GLU A 260 25.50 -15.91 10.02
C GLU A 260 25.61 -16.89 11.19
N CYS A 261 25.69 -18.19 10.89
CA CYS A 261 26.11 -19.16 11.89
C CYS A 261 27.49 -18.71 12.37
N MET A 262 27.57 -18.17 13.59
CA MET A 262 28.84 -18.03 14.28
C MET A 262 29.45 -19.43 14.36
N ASN A 263 30.43 -19.70 13.50
CA ASN A 263 31.38 -20.76 13.73
C ASN A 263 32.06 -20.41 15.05
N VAL A 264 31.60 -21.04 16.13
CA VAL A 264 32.39 -21.14 17.34
C VAL A 264 33.52 -22.10 16.97
N ASP A 265 34.56 -21.54 16.36
CA ASP A 265 35.87 -22.16 16.36
C ASP A 265 36.26 -22.26 17.84
N ASN A 266 35.99 -23.43 18.43
CA ASN A 266 36.61 -23.85 19.66
C ASN A 266 38.09 -24.08 19.35
N ASP A 267 38.84 -22.99 19.22
CA ASP A 267 40.28 -23.02 19.36
C ASP A 267 40.60 -23.35 20.82
N VAL A 268 41.09 -24.58 20.95
CA VAL A 268 41.74 -25.16 22.11
C VAL A 268 42.97 -24.33 22.45
N ASP A 269 43.10 -23.95 23.73
CA ASP A 269 44.38 -23.91 24.43
C ASP A 269 44.18 -24.44 25.87
#